data_AF-A0AAX7URA4-F1
#
_entry.id   AF-A0AAX7URA4-F1
#
_cell.length_a   1.000
_cell.length_b   1.000
_cell.length_c   1.000
_cell.angle_alpha   90.00
_cell.angle_beta   90.00
_cell.angle_gamma   90.00
#
_symmetry.space_group_name_H-M   'P 1'
#
loop_
_entity.id
_entity.type
_entity.pdbx_description
1 polymer ?
#
loop_
_entity_poly.entity_id
_entity_poly.type
_entity_poly.pdbx_seq_one_letter_code
_entity_poly.pdbx_strand_id
1 'polypeptide(L)'
;MVLFKNNTSVMMILCNIYAPNMGDPLFYHNVNKIVGEMEGQILLAGDFNEVMDGALDRSSFGSSVGNKTREAVHMLKDDMGLTDVWRLSNPTKREYTFYSVLPTPQ
;
A
#
# COMPACT_ATOMS: atom_id res chain seq x y z
N MET A 1 13.26 -11.05 3.17
CA MET A 1 13.01 -12.24 4.02
C MET A 1 12.12 -11.81 5.16
N VAL A 2 10.92 -12.40 5.28
CA VAL A 2 10.00 -12.14 6.40
C VAL A 2 9.91 -13.42 7.21
N LEU A 3 10.28 -13.37 8.50
CA LEU A 3 10.13 -14.48 9.44
C LEU A 3 9.07 -14.07 10.46
N PHE A 4 8.00 -14.84 10.57
CA PHE A 4 6.90 -14.58 11.49
C PHE A 4 6.65 -15.82 12.35
N LYS A 5 6.54 -15.63 13.66
CA LYS A 5 6.14 -16.67 14.60
C LYS A 5 4.88 -16.18 15.32
N ASN A 6 3.73 -16.77 14.99
CA ASN A 6 2.51 -16.53 15.74
C ASN A 6 2.56 -17.31 17.06
N ASN A 7 2.52 -16.61 18.19
CA ASN A 7 2.41 -17.23 19.51
C ASN A 7 1.00 -17.05 20.12
N THR A 8 0.04 -16.54 19.33
CA THR A 8 -1.34 -16.30 19.76
C THR A 8 -2.28 -17.34 19.16
N SER A 9 -3.43 -17.57 19.80
CA SER A 9 -4.52 -18.39 19.25
C SER A 9 -5.33 -17.66 18.16
N VAL A 10 -4.94 -16.44 17.79
CA VAL A 10 -5.63 -15.66 16.77
C VAL A 10 -5.11 -16.07 15.40
N MET A 11 -6.04 -16.37 14.49
CA MET A 11 -5.72 -16.63 13.09
C MET A 11 -5.29 -15.33 12.41
N MET A 12 -4.09 -15.36 11.83
CA MET A 12 -3.53 -14.25 11.08
C MET A 12 -3.31 -14.66 9.64
N ILE A 13 -3.70 -13.78 8.73
CA ILE A 13 -3.56 -13.94 7.30
C ILE A 13 -2.51 -12.95 6.81
N LEU A 14 -1.44 -13.49 6.23
CA LEU A 14 -0.40 -12.71 5.59
C LEU A 14 -0.67 -12.68 4.08
N CYS A 15 -0.98 -11.50 3.55
CA CYS A 15 -1.15 -11.28 2.12
C CYS A 15 0.03 -10.43 1.62
N ASN A 16 0.78 -10.95 0.66
CA ASN A 16 1.86 -10.21 0.00
C ASN A 16 1.45 -9.89 -1.44
N ILE A 17 1.53 -8.62 -1.83
CA ILE A 17 1.18 -8.14 -3.17
C ILE A 17 2.39 -7.57 -3.91
N TYR A 18 2.31 -7.61 -5.24
CA TYR A 18 3.20 -6.84 -6.11
C TYR A 18 2.34 -6.23 -7.20
N ALA A 19 2.06 -4.93 -7.08
CA ALA A 19 1.22 -4.20 -8.02
C ALA A 19 2.00 -3.87 -9.30
N PRO A 20 1.31 -3.64 -10.43
CA PRO A 20 1.96 -3.18 -11.66
C PRO A 20 2.67 -1.83 -11.46
N ASN A 21 3.80 -1.62 -12.17
CA ASN A 21 4.56 -0.36 -12.12
C ASN A 21 3.76 0.84 -12.67
N MET A 22 2.78 0.57 -13.54
CA MET A 22 1.84 1.58 -14.04
C MET A 22 0.57 1.53 -13.20
N GLY A 23 -0.03 2.69 -12.94
CA GLY A 23 -1.24 2.77 -12.14
C GLY A 23 -2.38 1.92 -12.70
N ASP A 24 -2.85 0.96 -11.90
CA ASP A 24 -3.94 0.05 -12.23
C ASP A 24 -4.94 -0.06 -11.07
N PRO A 25 -6.05 0.71 -11.09
CA PRO A 25 -7.08 0.64 -10.06
C PRO A 25 -7.75 -0.74 -9.97
N LEU A 26 -7.85 -1.48 -11.08
CA LEU A 26 -8.52 -2.79 -11.10
C LEU A 26 -7.74 -3.82 -10.30
N PHE A 27 -6.40 -3.73 -10.29
CA PHE A 27 -5.57 -4.56 -9.43
C PHE A 27 -6.00 -4.46 -7.97
N TYR A 28 -6.19 -3.24 -7.45
CA TYR A 28 -6.59 -3.01 -6.05
C TYR A 28 -8.03 -3.42 -5.76
N HIS A 29 -8.95 -3.23 -6.69
CA HIS A 29 -10.31 -3.75 -6.55
C HIS A 29 -10.33 -5.28 -6.47
N ASN A 30 -9.48 -5.97 -7.24
CA ASN A 30 -9.35 -7.41 -7.17
C ASN A 30 -8.73 -7.87 -5.85
N VAL A 31 -7.70 -7.18 -5.36
CA VAL A 31 -7.14 -7.43 -4.01
C VAL A 31 -8.22 -7.23 -2.95
N ASN A 32 -9.00 -6.16 -3.02
CA ASN A 32 -10.10 -5.89 -2.07
C ASN A 32 -11.12 -7.02 -2.05
N LYS A 33 -11.56 -7.50 -3.22
CA LYS A 33 -12.45 -8.67 -3.31
C LYS A 33 -11.85 -9.91 -2.65
N ILE A 34 -10.59 -10.23 -2.96
CA ILE A 34 -9.90 -11.42 -2.42
C ILE A 34 -9.75 -11.33 -0.90
N VAL A 35 -9.33 -10.16 -0.40
CA VAL A 35 -9.10 -9.91 1.03
C VAL A 35 -10.43 -9.87 1.79
N GLY A 36 -11.50 -9.35 1.19
CA GLY A 36 -12.84 -9.29 1.80
C GLY A 36 -13.53 -10.64 1.96
N GLU A 37 -13.09 -11.67 1.23
CA GLU A 37 -13.55 -13.05 1.40
C GLU A 37 -12.81 -13.78 2.54
N MET A 38 -11.77 -13.17 3.12
CA MET A 38 -10.96 -13.76 4.19
C MET A 38 -11.50 -13.40 5.57
N GLU A 39 -11.55 -14.39 6.46
CA GLU A 39 -11.90 -14.18 7.88
C GLU A 39 -10.62 -14.16 8.73
N GLY A 40 -10.46 -13.17 9.61
CA GLY A 40 -9.33 -13.10 10.55
C GLY A 40 -8.55 -11.78 10.51
N GLN A 41 -7.43 -11.72 11.22
CA GLN A 41 -6.57 -10.53 11.21
C GLN A 41 -5.66 -10.53 9.98
N ILE A 42 -5.71 -9.46 9.20
CA ILE A 42 -5.00 -9.38 7.92
C ILE A 42 -3.78 -8.47 8.04
N LEU A 43 -2.62 -9.00 7.67
CA LEU A 43 -1.42 -8.23 7.38
C LEU A 43 -1.24 -8.21 5.86
N LEU A 44 -1.62 -7.10 5.24
CA LEU A 44 -1.36 -6.84 3.83
C LEU A 44 -0.03 -6.08 3.69
N ALA A 45 0.90 -6.65 2.94
CA ALA A 45 2.22 -6.09 2.71
C ALA A 45 2.63 -6.29 1.25
N GLY A 46 3.74 -5.68 0.84
CA GLY A 46 4.32 -5.87 -0.48
C GLY A 46 4.65 -4.54 -1.16
N ASP A 47 4.84 -4.61 -2.47
CA ASP A 47 5.10 -3.43 -3.29
C ASP A 47 3.80 -2.97 -3.95
N PHE A 48 3.29 -1.83 -3.50
CA PHE A 48 2.06 -1.24 -4.03
C PHE A 48 2.36 -0.45 -5.33
N ASN A 49 3.62 -0.08 -5.63
CA ASN A 49 3.90 0.82 -6.77
C ASN A 49 3.04 2.12 -6.78
N GLU A 50 2.45 2.48 -5.64
CA GLU A 50 1.67 3.68 -5.42
C GLU A 50 1.83 4.11 -3.97
N VAL A 51 1.68 5.41 -3.72
CA VAL A 51 1.82 5.99 -2.40
C VAL A 51 0.47 6.27 -1.74
N MET A 52 0.42 6.22 -0.41
CA MET A 52 -0.77 6.53 0.38
C MET A 52 -1.00 8.04 0.49
N ASP A 53 0.05 8.82 0.75
CA ASP A 53 -0.01 10.28 0.84
C ASP A 53 0.99 10.92 -0.12
N GLY A 54 0.49 11.60 -1.15
CA GLY A 54 1.34 12.24 -2.15
C GLY A 54 2.26 13.34 -1.61
N ALA A 55 1.94 13.97 -0.47
CA ALA A 55 2.76 15.02 0.15
C ALA A 55 3.85 14.45 1.07
N LEU A 56 3.56 13.35 1.76
CA LEU A 56 4.49 12.74 2.71
C LEU A 56 5.37 11.65 2.09
N ASP A 57 4.83 10.87 1.15
CA ASP A 57 5.47 9.68 0.58
C ASP A 57 6.14 9.93 -0.78
N ARG A 58 6.08 11.15 -1.31
CA ARG A 58 6.85 11.56 -2.50
C ARG A 58 7.75 12.74 -2.19
N SER A 59 8.91 12.74 -2.83
CA SER A 59 9.85 13.87 -2.78
C SER A 59 9.39 15.04 -3.63
N SER A 60 8.79 14.77 -4.79
CA SER A 60 8.27 15.76 -5.74
C SER A 60 6.75 15.95 -5.60
N PHE A 61 6.33 17.21 -5.64
CA PHE A 61 4.93 17.60 -5.73
C PHE A 61 4.45 17.46 -7.18
N GLY A 62 4.11 16.24 -7.59
CA GLY A 62 3.28 16.02 -8.77
C GLY A 62 1.80 16.25 -8.42
N SER A 63 0.97 16.69 -9.38
CA SER A 63 -0.48 16.85 -9.16
C SER A 63 -1.07 15.52 -8.71
N SER A 64 -1.30 15.40 -7.40
CA SER A 64 -1.82 14.22 -6.71
C SER A 64 -3.35 14.14 -6.76
N VAL A 65 -4.00 15.17 -7.30
CA VAL A 65 -5.45 15.30 -7.41
C VAL A 65 -5.96 14.37 -8.51
N GLY A 66 -6.87 13.45 -8.15
CA GLY A 66 -7.56 12.57 -9.10
C GLY A 66 -6.78 11.31 -9.53
N ASN A 67 -5.82 10.83 -8.72
CA ASN A 67 -5.18 9.54 -9.00
C ASN A 67 -6.12 8.39 -8.59
N LYS A 68 -6.87 7.86 -9.55
CA LYS A 68 -7.78 6.73 -9.39
C LYS A 68 -7.14 5.49 -8.77
N THR A 69 -5.85 5.25 -9.04
CA THR A 69 -5.12 4.12 -8.47
C THR A 69 -4.95 4.30 -6.99
N ARG A 70 -4.53 5.49 -6.54
CA ARG A 70 -4.44 5.82 -5.11
C ARG A 70 -5.80 5.78 -4.43
N GLU A 71 -6.84 6.30 -5.08
CA GLU A 71 -8.22 6.19 -4.58
C GLU A 71 -8.62 4.73 -4.36
N ALA A 72 -8.23 3.81 -5.25
CA ALA A 72 -8.47 2.38 -5.08
C ALA A 72 -7.68 1.77 -3.92
N VAL A 73 -6.47 2.23 -3.63
CA VAL A 73 -5.73 1.83 -2.41
C VAL A 73 -6.44 2.32 -1.15
N HIS A 74 -6.95 3.56 -1.15
CA HIS A 74 -7.73 4.09 -0.02
C HIS A 74 -9.04 3.33 0.20
N MET A 75 -9.76 2.99 -0.87
CA MET A 75 -10.96 2.15 -0.77
C MET A 75 -10.64 0.77 -0.21
N LEU A 76 -9.60 0.10 -0.71
CA LEU A 76 -9.12 -1.16 -0.15
C LEU A 76 -8.81 -1.04 1.34
N LYS A 77 -8.12 0.03 1.74
CA LYS A 77 -7.80 0.29 3.15
C LYS A 77 -9.07 0.45 3.98
N ASP A 78 -10.00 1.28 3.54
CA ASP A 78 -11.18 1.65 4.31
C ASP A 78 -12.20 0.51 4.38
N ASP A 79 -12.45 -0.19 3.27
CA ASP A 79 -13.37 -1.33 3.21
C ASP A 79 -12.92 -2.48 4.13
N MET A 80 -11.61 -2.72 4.20
CA MET A 80 -11.02 -3.78 5.01
C MET A 80 -10.63 -3.33 6.43
N GLY A 81 -10.87 -2.07 6.79
CA GLY A 81 -10.47 -1.52 8.10
C GLY A 81 -8.95 -1.55 8.34
N LEU A 82 -8.14 -1.52 7.29
CA LEU A 82 -6.68 -1.57 7.37
C LEU A 82 -6.13 -0.23 7.86
N THR A 83 -4.96 -0.30 8.50
CA THR A 83 -4.23 0.88 8.94
C THR A 83 -2.77 0.77 8.49
N ASP A 84 -2.23 1.87 7.96
CA ASP A 84 -0.81 1.97 7.64
C ASP A 84 0.00 2.03 8.94
N VAL A 85 0.62 0.89 9.26
CA VAL A 85 1.42 0.70 10.49
C VAL A 85 2.62 1.64 10.54
N TRP A 86 3.25 1.92 9.39
CA TRP A 86 4.40 2.83 9.34
C TRP A 86 3.99 4.25 9.68
N ARG A 87 2.86 4.70 9.11
CA ARG A 87 2.33 6.05 9.30
C ARG A 87 1.79 6.29 10.71
N LEU A 88 1.28 5.26 11.40
CA LEU A 88 0.93 5.35 12.83
C LEU A 88 2.12 5.75 13.70
N SER A 89 3.29 5.16 13.45
CA SER A 89 4.50 5.41 14.25
C SER A 89 5.30 6.62 13.77
N ASN A 90 5.13 7.02 12.51
CA ASN A 90 5.87 8.11 11.88
C ASN A 90 4.93 9.10 11.17
N PRO A 91 4.03 9.81 11.88
CA PRO A 91 2.93 10.54 11.25
C PRO A 91 3.40 11.58 10.23
N THR A 92 4.49 12.30 10.51
CA THR A 92 4.97 13.41 9.68
C THR A 92 6.30 13.14 8.97
N LYS A 93 6.93 11.98 9.19
CA LYS A 93 8.23 11.71 8.56
C LYS A 93 8.07 11.50 7.06
N ARG A 94 9.09 11.95 6.33
CA ARG A 94 9.23 11.80 4.88
C ARG A 94 10.40 10.87 4.60
N GLU A 95 10.12 9.58 4.56
CA GLU A 95 11.06 8.52 4.23
C GLU A 95 10.50 7.72 3.05
N TYR A 96 11.38 7.22 2.18
CA TYR A 96 10.99 6.65 0.89
C TYR A 96 11.62 5.27 0.69
N THR A 97 10.91 4.39 -0.01
CA THR A 97 11.34 3.00 -0.24
C THR A 97 11.89 2.75 -1.65
N PHE A 98 11.74 3.71 -2.56
CA PHE A 98 12.15 3.61 -3.96
C PHE A 98 12.74 4.93 -4.47
N TYR A 99 13.72 4.84 -5.38
CA TYR A 99 14.33 5.98 -6.06
C TYR A 99 14.10 5.87 -7.56
N SER A 100 13.41 6.86 -8.16
CA SER A 100 13.30 7.00 -9.60
C SER A 100 14.50 7.79 -10.15
N VAL A 101 15.26 7.17 -11.05
CA VAL A 101 16.30 7.89 -11.80
C VAL A 101 15.59 8.86 -12.76
N LEU A 102 15.95 10.15 -12.72
CA LEU A 102 15.45 11.11 -13.70
C LEU A 102 15.80 10.62 -15.12
N PRO A 103 14.90 10.78 -16.12
CA PRO A 103 15.32 10.62 -17.50
C PRO A 103 16.46 11.62 -17.75
N THR A 104 17.59 11.13 -18.25
CA THR A 104 18.63 11.98 -18.81
C THR A 104 17.97 12.94 -19.81
N PRO A 105 18.18 14.27 -19.71
CA PRO A 105 17.72 15.19 -20.75
C PRO A 105 18.26 14.70 -22.10
N GLN A 106 17.38 14.54 -23.09
CA GLN A 106 17.77 14.31 -24.48
C GLN A 106 18.47 15.54 -25.05
#